data_AF-A0A519KZ85-F1
#
_entry.id   AF-A0A519KZ85-F1
#
_cell.length_a   1.000
_cell.length_b   1.000
_cell.length_c   1.000
_cell.angle_alpha   90.00
_cell.angle_beta   90.00
_cell.angle_gamma   90.00
#
_symmetry.space_group_name_H-M   'P 1'
#
loop_
_entity.id
_entity.type
_entity.pdbx_description
1 polymer ?
#
loop_
_entity_poly.entity_id
_entity_poly.type
_entity_poly.pdbx_seq_one_letter_code
_entity_poly.pdbx_strand_id
1 'polypeptide(L)'
;MKRITLGLTIALAALSLGTAATACSALLPHPALPGETSAQLIARGKRMHQDALRTRADSVFLAQVSAARMIGQLDAEYTLTPFFALYDTSQPDAPVVMNDSPLVTACEVEPDLGRVYVVYAARHETGWRVIEIVRHADLQDPPPGMPTARDMARGFYQLPTYPDPPR
;
A
#
# COMPACT_ATOMS: atom_id res chain seq x y z
N MET A 1 -14.04 67.71 1.77
CA MET A 1 -13.86 66.74 2.87
C MET A 1 -14.92 65.64 2.74
N LYS A 2 -14.56 64.39 3.08
CA LYS A 2 -15.34 63.12 3.08
C LYS A 2 -15.44 62.42 1.71
N ARG A 3 -14.45 61.59 1.34
CA ARG A 3 -14.19 60.17 1.70
C ARG A 3 -15.07 59.18 0.90
N ILE A 4 -14.43 58.63 -0.13
CA ILE A 4 -14.79 57.47 -0.95
C ILE A 4 -14.74 56.22 -0.05
N THR A 5 -15.76 55.36 -0.12
CA THR A 5 -15.69 54.01 0.45
C THR A 5 -16.02 53.01 -0.65
N LEU A 6 -14.96 52.42 -1.21
CA LEU A 6 -15.00 51.23 -2.05
C LEU A 6 -15.45 50.05 -1.17
N GLY A 7 -16.62 49.48 -1.45
CA GLY A 7 -17.06 48.22 -0.87
C GLY A 7 -16.61 47.06 -1.74
N LEU A 8 -15.44 46.50 -1.41
CA LEU A 8 -14.86 45.31 -2.04
C LEU A 8 -15.55 44.07 -1.46
N THR A 9 -16.49 43.49 -2.19
CA THR A 9 -17.09 42.19 -1.84
C THR A 9 -16.13 41.08 -2.29
N ILE A 10 -15.26 40.62 -1.39
CA ILE A 10 -14.42 39.44 -1.62
C ILE A 10 -15.32 38.20 -1.46
N ALA A 11 -15.57 37.52 -2.58
CA ALA A 11 -16.14 36.18 -2.60
C ALA A 11 -15.14 35.20 -1.98
N LEU A 12 -15.39 34.79 -0.73
CA LEU A 12 -14.62 33.72 -0.09
C LEU A 12 -15.32 32.38 -0.38
N ALA A 13 -15.15 31.88 -1.60
CA ALA A 13 -15.38 30.48 -1.92
C ALA A 13 -14.23 29.67 -1.30
N ALA A 14 -14.36 29.32 -0.03
CA ALA A 14 -13.52 28.31 0.59
C ALA A 14 -14.00 26.92 0.11
N LEU A 15 -13.74 26.62 -1.17
CA LEU A 15 -13.60 25.25 -1.61
C LEU A 15 -12.31 24.74 -0.97
N SER A 16 -12.45 24.13 0.20
CA SER A 16 -11.42 23.24 0.73
C SER A 16 -11.24 22.13 -0.29
N LEU A 17 -10.22 22.28 -1.14
CA LEU A 17 -9.57 21.18 -1.83
C LEU A 17 -9.04 20.24 -0.75
N GLY A 18 -9.91 19.37 -0.23
CA GLY A 18 -9.47 18.14 0.41
C GLY A 18 -8.68 17.39 -0.64
N THR A 19 -7.35 17.43 -0.52
CA THR A 19 -6.47 16.58 -1.31
C THR A 19 -6.97 15.14 -1.13
N ALA A 20 -6.98 14.35 -2.20
CA ALA A 20 -7.56 13.00 -2.23
C ALA A 20 -7.11 12.07 -1.08
N ALA A 21 -6.03 12.41 -0.37
CA ALA A 21 -5.58 11.78 0.86
C ALA A 21 -6.65 11.70 1.98
N THR A 22 -7.61 12.65 2.05
CA THR A 22 -8.69 12.58 3.07
C THR A 22 -9.80 11.60 2.73
N ALA A 23 -9.96 11.16 1.48
CA ALA A 23 -11.04 10.25 1.09
C ALA A 23 -10.79 8.80 1.54
N CYS A 24 -9.54 8.36 1.60
CA CYS A 24 -9.20 6.99 2.00
C CYS A 24 -9.07 6.81 3.52
N SER A 25 -9.08 7.89 4.31
CA SER A 25 -9.06 7.82 5.78
C SER A 25 -10.43 7.46 6.39
N ALA A 26 -11.49 7.47 5.59
CA ALA A 26 -12.88 7.29 6.05
C ALA A 26 -13.33 5.82 6.20
N LEU A 27 -12.45 4.85 5.90
CA LEU A 27 -12.81 3.42 5.90
C LEU A 27 -12.28 2.63 7.10
N LEU A 28 -11.80 3.29 8.17
CA LEU A 28 -11.56 2.61 9.43
C LEU A 28 -12.90 2.38 10.13
N PRO A 29 -13.39 1.13 10.29
CA PRO A 29 -14.73 0.87 10.84
C PRO A 29 -14.81 1.09 12.37
N HIS A 30 -13.84 1.81 12.95
CA HIS A 30 -13.68 1.93 14.39
C HIS A 30 -13.96 3.37 14.85
N PRO A 31 -14.84 3.57 15.84
CA PRO A 31 -15.08 4.89 16.39
C PRO A 31 -13.81 5.44 17.06
N ALA A 32 -13.63 6.75 16.99
CA ALA A 32 -12.61 7.46 17.74
C ALA A 32 -12.87 7.33 19.25
N LEU A 33 -11.81 7.16 20.03
CA LEU A 33 -11.90 7.20 21.48
C LEU A 33 -11.95 8.65 21.98
N PRO A 34 -12.59 8.94 23.13
CA PRO A 34 -12.58 10.29 23.70
C PRO A 34 -11.14 10.80 23.90
N GLY A 35 -10.83 11.95 23.30
CA GLY A 35 -9.49 12.56 23.37
C GLY A 35 -8.46 12.00 22.39
N GLU A 36 -8.83 11.04 21.53
CA GLU A 36 -7.96 10.50 20.48
C GLU A 36 -7.85 11.48 19.30
N THR A 37 -6.62 11.73 18.86
CA THR A 37 -6.34 12.51 17.64
C THR A 37 -6.56 11.65 16.39
N SER A 38 -6.79 12.30 15.23
CA SER A 38 -6.91 11.58 13.95
C SER A 38 -5.69 10.72 13.62
N ALA A 39 -4.47 11.18 13.98
CA ALA A 39 -3.25 10.40 13.76
C ALA A 39 -3.22 9.11 14.61
N GLN A 40 -3.67 9.19 15.87
CA GLN A 40 -3.79 8.03 16.75
C GLN A 40 -4.85 7.04 16.24
N LEU A 41 -6.02 7.56 15.82
CA LEU A 41 -7.07 6.73 15.23
C LEU A 41 -6.58 5.98 14.00
N ILE A 42 -5.86 6.66 13.09
CA ILE A 42 -5.29 6.06 11.88
C ILE A 42 -4.27 4.97 12.23
N ALA A 43 -3.32 5.27 13.13
CA ALA A 43 -2.32 4.29 13.55
C ALA A 43 -2.94 3.05 14.21
N ARG A 44 -3.94 3.27 15.08
CA ARG A 44 -4.69 2.18 15.72
C ARG A 44 -5.43 1.34 14.70
N GLY A 45 -6.12 1.98 13.75
CA GLY A 45 -6.83 1.31 12.67
C GLY A 45 -5.92 0.46 11.79
N LYS A 46 -4.77 1.02 11.36
CA LYS A 46 -3.74 0.29 10.59
C LYS A 46 -3.24 -0.95 11.35
N ARG A 47 -2.98 -0.82 12.66
CA ARG A 47 -2.53 -1.93 13.49
C ARG A 47 -3.58 -3.03 13.56
N MET A 48 -4.83 -2.68 13.88
CA MET A 48 -5.91 -3.67 13.95
C MET A 48 -6.13 -4.40 12.62
N HIS A 49 -6.03 -3.68 11.51
CA HIS A 49 -6.11 -4.27 10.17
C HIS A 49 -4.96 -5.24 9.89
N GLN A 50 -3.72 -4.84 10.18
CA GLN A 50 -2.54 -5.70 10.01
C GLN A 50 -2.57 -6.91 10.94
N ASP A 51 -3.06 -6.77 12.17
CA ASP A 51 -3.27 -7.88 13.10
C ASP A 51 -4.26 -8.90 12.51
N ALA A 52 -5.37 -8.42 11.93
CA ALA A 52 -6.35 -9.28 11.26
C ALA A 52 -5.80 -9.94 9.98
N LEU A 53 -4.93 -9.25 9.23
CA LEU A 53 -4.19 -9.85 8.12
C LEU A 53 -3.27 -10.98 8.60
N ARG A 54 -2.50 -10.74 9.68
CA ARG A 54 -1.62 -11.76 10.28
C ARG A 54 -2.39 -13.01 10.71
N THR A 55 -3.60 -12.87 11.25
CA THR A 55 -4.44 -14.03 11.61
C THR A 55 -4.91 -14.84 10.40
N ARG A 56 -5.10 -14.21 9.24
CA ARG A 56 -5.58 -14.87 8.01
C ARG A 56 -4.45 -15.40 7.11
N ALA A 57 -3.24 -14.92 7.30
CA ALA A 57 -2.09 -15.27 6.47
C ALA A 57 -1.42 -16.55 6.98
N ASP A 58 -1.10 -17.45 6.06
CA ASP A 58 -0.23 -18.61 6.32
C ASP A 58 1.26 -18.23 6.19
N SER A 59 1.54 -17.11 5.54
CA SER A 59 2.89 -16.58 5.32
C SER A 59 2.88 -15.07 5.26
N VAL A 60 3.90 -14.45 5.85
CA VAL A 60 4.17 -13.02 5.72
C VAL A 60 5.64 -12.85 5.34
N PHE A 61 5.92 -12.11 4.28
CA PHE A 61 7.28 -11.98 3.76
C PHE A 61 7.51 -10.64 3.06
N LEU A 62 8.77 -10.26 2.91
CA LEU A 62 9.17 -9.20 1.99
C LEU A 62 9.35 -9.77 0.59
N ALA A 63 8.77 -9.07 -0.38
CA ALA A 63 8.92 -9.37 -1.79
C ALA A 63 9.17 -8.10 -2.61
N GLN A 64 9.97 -8.25 -3.66
CA GLN A 64 10.15 -7.20 -4.66
C GLN A 64 9.16 -7.45 -5.82
N VAL A 65 8.52 -6.39 -6.32
CA VAL A 65 7.77 -6.47 -7.58
C VAL A 65 8.78 -6.63 -8.71
N SER A 66 8.89 -7.83 -9.26
CA SER A 66 9.88 -8.17 -10.29
C SER A 66 9.32 -8.08 -11.70
N ALA A 67 7.99 -8.16 -11.84
CA ALA A 67 7.31 -7.95 -13.11
C ALA A 67 5.93 -7.33 -12.90
N ALA A 68 5.50 -6.54 -13.88
CA ALA A 68 4.14 -6.03 -13.99
C ALA A 68 3.72 -6.10 -15.46
N ARG A 69 2.49 -6.55 -15.73
CA ARG A 69 1.91 -6.53 -17.08
C ARG A 69 0.41 -6.27 -17.04
N MET A 70 -0.10 -5.58 -18.05
CA MET A 70 -1.54 -5.50 -18.25
C MET A 70 -2.07 -6.84 -18.76
N ILE A 71 -3.15 -7.32 -18.15
CA ILE A 71 -3.85 -8.55 -18.54
C ILE A 71 -5.29 -8.28 -19.04
N GLY A 72 -5.77 -7.05 -18.85
CA GLY A 72 -7.05 -6.55 -19.34
C GLY A 72 -6.98 -5.04 -19.57
N GLN A 73 -8.13 -4.42 -19.89
CA GLN A 73 -8.20 -2.96 -20.02
C GLN A 73 -7.90 -2.24 -18.71
N LEU A 74 -8.22 -2.87 -17.58
CA LEU A 74 -8.17 -2.29 -16.24
C LEU A 74 -7.66 -3.32 -15.22
N ASP A 75 -6.97 -4.35 -15.69
CA ASP A 75 -6.45 -5.41 -14.84
C ASP A 75 -4.95 -5.55 -15.08
N ALA A 76 -4.19 -5.50 -13.99
CA ALA A 76 -2.76 -5.68 -13.99
C ALA A 76 -2.40 -6.95 -13.21
N GLU A 77 -1.40 -7.67 -13.72
CA GLU A 77 -0.77 -8.79 -13.04
C GLU A 77 0.63 -8.37 -12.57
N TYR A 78 0.90 -8.61 -11.30
CA TYR A 78 2.17 -8.34 -10.64
C TYR A 78 2.83 -9.64 -10.20
N THR A 79 4.11 -9.79 -10.51
CA THR A 79 4.93 -10.88 -9.98
C THR A 79 5.74 -10.37 -8.80
N LEU A 80 5.55 -11.01 -7.64
CA LEU A 80 6.20 -10.70 -6.37
C LEU A 80 7.25 -11.77 -6.09
N THR A 81 8.52 -11.39 -6.03
CA THR A 81 9.62 -12.32 -5.73
C THR A 81 9.99 -12.25 -4.24
N PRO A 82 9.69 -13.30 -3.45
CA PRO A 82 10.03 -13.34 -2.02
C PRO A 82 11.54 -13.32 -1.80
N PHE A 83 11.99 -12.70 -0.71
CA PHE A 83 13.40 -12.74 -0.32
C PHE A 83 13.66 -12.73 1.19
N PHE A 84 12.65 -12.46 2.02
CA PHE A 84 12.82 -12.46 3.46
C PHE A 84 11.50 -12.81 4.16
N ALA A 85 11.47 -13.90 4.92
CA ALA A 85 10.31 -14.27 5.72
C ALA A 85 10.17 -13.37 6.95
N LEU A 86 8.94 -13.05 7.34
CA LEU A 86 8.60 -12.29 8.52
C LEU A 86 7.83 -13.18 9.52
N TYR A 87 7.95 -12.85 10.80
CA TYR A 87 7.18 -13.47 11.90
C TYR A 87 7.32 -15.01 11.99
N ASP A 88 8.51 -15.54 11.72
CA ASP A 88 8.82 -16.98 11.78
C ASP A 88 7.91 -17.87 10.90
N THR A 89 7.36 -17.30 9.82
CA THR A 89 6.54 -18.02 8.85
C THR A 89 7.39 -18.60 7.71
N SER A 90 6.90 -19.63 7.02
CA SER A 90 7.54 -20.11 5.79
C SER A 90 7.28 -19.12 4.66
N GLN A 91 8.29 -18.70 3.91
CA GLN A 91 8.06 -17.95 2.66
C GLN A 91 7.83 -18.91 1.48
N PRO A 92 7.15 -18.46 0.40
CA PRO A 92 7.13 -19.18 -0.86
C PRO A 92 8.55 -19.33 -1.46
N ASP A 93 8.85 -20.50 -2.01
CA ASP A 93 10.13 -20.76 -2.72
C ASP A 93 10.15 -20.20 -4.15
N ALA A 94 8.97 -19.87 -4.69
CA ALA A 94 8.79 -19.35 -6.04
C ALA A 94 8.07 -17.99 -6.00
N PRO A 95 8.19 -17.18 -7.09
CA PRO A 95 7.44 -15.95 -7.20
C PRO A 95 5.92 -16.17 -7.06
N VAL A 96 5.25 -15.22 -6.42
CA VAL A 96 3.80 -15.22 -6.23
C VAL A 96 3.17 -14.19 -7.17
N VAL A 97 2.05 -14.56 -7.78
CA VAL A 97 1.32 -13.69 -8.70
C VAL A 97 0.14 -13.05 -7.98
N MET A 98 -0.04 -11.75 -8.21
CA MET A 98 -1.17 -10.97 -7.73
C MET A 98 -1.83 -10.27 -8.90
N ASN A 99 -3.17 -10.38 -9.00
CA ASN A 99 -3.95 -9.61 -9.96
C ASN A 99 -4.64 -8.47 -9.22
N ASP A 100 -4.57 -7.26 -9.77
CA ASP A 100 -5.19 -6.07 -9.21
C ASP A 100 -5.94 -5.30 -10.31
N SER A 101 -7.03 -4.66 -9.92
CA SER A 101 -7.85 -3.83 -10.80
C SER A 101 -7.85 -2.39 -10.26
N PRO A 102 -7.05 -1.47 -10.85
CA PRO A 102 -6.79 -0.14 -10.28
C PRO A 102 -8.05 0.71 -10.05
N LEU A 103 -9.16 0.40 -10.73
CA LEU A 103 -10.43 1.12 -10.54
C LEU A 103 -11.22 0.65 -9.30
N VAL A 104 -10.98 -0.55 -8.81
CA VAL A 104 -11.65 -1.10 -7.61
C VAL A 104 -10.87 -0.70 -6.36
N THR A 105 -9.56 -0.57 -6.49
CA THR A 105 -8.60 -0.36 -5.40
C THR A 105 -8.08 1.08 -5.35
N ALA A 106 -8.91 2.07 -5.69
CA ALA A 106 -8.54 3.50 -5.72
C ALA A 106 -7.97 4.07 -4.40
N CYS A 107 -8.04 3.30 -3.30
CA CYS A 107 -7.45 3.62 -2.00
C CYS A 107 -6.29 2.71 -1.59
N GLU A 108 -5.97 1.68 -2.38
CA GLU A 108 -4.84 0.79 -2.13
C GLU A 108 -3.58 1.32 -2.84
N VAL A 109 -2.44 0.82 -2.40
CA VAL A 109 -1.15 1.22 -2.97
C VAL A 109 -0.95 0.45 -4.27
N GLU A 110 -0.95 1.15 -5.41
CA GLU A 110 -0.54 0.56 -6.67
C GLU A 110 0.89 -0.02 -6.53
N PRO A 111 1.11 -1.30 -6.89
CA PRO A 111 2.43 -1.91 -6.79
C PRO A 111 3.38 -1.33 -7.84
N ASP A 112 4.45 -0.68 -7.38
CA ASP A 112 5.49 -0.13 -8.24
C ASP A 112 6.54 -1.20 -8.57
N LEU A 113 6.92 -1.30 -9.85
CA LEU A 113 8.00 -2.17 -10.31
C LEU A 113 9.32 -1.88 -9.55
N GLY A 114 9.96 -2.93 -9.05
CA GLY A 114 11.23 -2.86 -8.32
C GLY A 114 11.11 -2.41 -6.86
N ARG A 115 9.92 -2.02 -6.39
CA ARG A 115 9.70 -1.73 -4.97
C ARG A 115 9.51 -3.01 -4.16
N VAL A 116 9.81 -2.89 -2.87
CA VAL A 116 9.59 -3.95 -1.88
C VAL A 116 8.32 -3.67 -1.09
N TYR A 117 7.54 -4.73 -0.90
CA TYR A 117 6.34 -4.75 -0.07
C TYR A 117 6.40 -5.88 0.95
N VAL A 118 5.69 -5.67 2.06
CA VAL A 118 5.27 -6.74 2.96
C VAL A 118 4.06 -7.42 2.33
N VAL A 119 4.14 -8.72 2.10
CA VAL A 119 3.09 -9.51 1.46
C VAL A 119 2.49 -10.43 2.50
N TYR A 120 1.16 -10.38 2.64
CA TYR A 120 0.37 -11.33 3.41
C TYR A 120 -0.22 -12.35 2.43
N ALA A 121 0.12 -13.62 2.59
CA ALA A 121 -0.34 -14.68 1.69
C ALA A 121 -0.96 -15.84 2.45
N ALA A 122 -1.99 -16.45 1.85
CA ALA A 122 -2.56 -17.72 2.28
C ALA A 122 -2.19 -18.82 1.30
N ARG A 123 -2.09 -20.05 1.79
CA ARG A 123 -2.03 -21.25 0.95
C ARG A 123 -3.37 -21.41 0.24
N HIS A 124 -3.28 -21.83 -1.01
CA HIS A 124 -4.41 -22.20 -1.86
C HIS A 124 -4.07 -23.54 -2.54
N GLU A 125 -5.07 -24.23 -3.09
CA GLU A 125 -4.95 -25.59 -3.62
C GLU A 125 -3.75 -25.80 -4.57
N THR A 126 -3.38 -24.76 -5.32
CA THR A 126 -2.34 -24.80 -6.35
C THR A 126 -1.13 -23.92 -6.06
N GLY A 127 -1.05 -23.29 -4.87
CA GLY A 127 0.07 -22.41 -4.54
C GLY A 127 -0.27 -21.36 -3.48
N TRP A 128 0.18 -20.14 -3.69
CA TRP A 128 -0.03 -19.01 -2.78
C TRP A 128 -1.00 -18.02 -3.38
N ARG A 129 -1.92 -17.53 -2.56
CA ARG A 129 -2.81 -16.42 -2.89
C ARG A 129 -2.42 -15.22 -2.04
N VAL A 130 -2.13 -14.09 -2.69
CA VAL A 130 -1.93 -12.82 -1.99
C VAL A 130 -3.25 -12.37 -1.39
N ILE A 131 -3.24 -12.08 -0.09
CA ILE A 131 -4.37 -11.49 0.64
C ILE A 131 -4.28 -9.97 0.50
N GLU A 132 -3.10 -9.41 0.78
CA GLU A 132 -2.85 -7.97 0.74
C GLU A 132 -1.34 -7.70 0.68
N ILE A 133 -0.97 -6.53 0.15
CA ILE A 133 0.38 -5.99 0.23
C ILE A 133 0.38 -4.68 1.02
N VAL A 134 1.46 -4.44 1.76
CA VAL A 134 1.66 -3.22 2.54
C VAL A 134 3.04 -2.66 2.23
N ARG A 135 3.16 -1.33 2.09
CA ARG A 135 4.48 -0.71 1.95
C ARG A 135 5.29 -0.98 3.20
N HIS A 136 6.59 -1.24 3.04
CA HIS A 136 7.50 -1.42 4.16
C HIS A 136 7.38 -0.31 5.23
N ALA A 137 7.25 0.96 4.80
CA ALA A 137 7.14 2.11 5.70
C ALA A 137 5.80 2.21 6.44
N ASP A 138 4.77 1.46 6.02
CA ASP A 138 3.43 1.44 6.63
C ASP A 138 3.23 0.27 7.60
N LEU A 139 4.21 -0.64 7.73
CA LEU A 139 4.15 -1.75 8.68
C LEU A 139 4.17 -1.22 10.12
N GLN A 140 3.19 -1.60 10.94
CA GLN A 140 2.98 -1.05 12.28
C GLN A 140 3.82 -1.76 13.37
N ASP A 141 4.27 -2.99 13.11
CA ASP A 141 4.98 -3.86 14.04
C ASP A 141 6.13 -4.63 13.35
N PRO A 142 7.16 -3.94 12.84
CA PRO A 142 8.28 -4.60 12.15
C PRO A 142 9.02 -5.56 13.10
N PRO A 143 9.22 -6.84 12.71
CA PRO A 143 9.94 -7.79 13.54
C PRO A 143 11.44 -7.45 13.63
N PRO A 144 12.14 -7.92 14.69
CA PRO A 144 13.59 -7.75 14.79
C PRO A 144 14.32 -8.32 13.57
N GLY A 145 15.36 -7.64 13.11
CA GLY A 145 16.18 -8.10 11.98
C GLY A 145 15.58 -7.88 10.60
N MET A 146 14.43 -7.22 10.50
CA MET A 146 13.84 -6.81 9.24
C MET A 146 14.81 -5.91 8.43
N PRO A 147 15.05 -6.20 7.13
CA PRO A 147 15.88 -5.37 6.26
C PRO A 147 15.43 -3.91 6.24
N THR A 148 16.37 -2.96 6.30
CA THR A 148 16.04 -1.53 6.27
C THR A 148 15.73 -1.05 4.86
N ALA A 149 15.13 0.15 4.74
CA ALA A 149 14.97 0.86 3.47
C ALA A 149 16.30 0.97 2.69
N ARG A 150 17.41 1.16 3.40
CA ARG A 150 18.76 1.23 2.81
C ARG A 150 19.22 -0.13 2.27
N ASP A 151 18.91 -1.21 2.97
CA ASP A 151 19.25 -2.57 2.53
C ASP A 151 18.47 -2.93 1.26
N MET A 152 17.18 -2.58 1.23
CA MET A 152 16.30 -2.81 0.07
C MET A 152 16.64 -1.93 -1.14
N ALA A 153 17.16 -0.71 -0.93
CA ALA A 153 17.51 0.21 -2.01
C ALA A 153 18.66 -0.28 -2.91
N ARG A 154 19.43 -1.27 -2.46
CA ARG A 154 20.51 -1.86 -3.26
C ARG A 154 19.99 -2.79 -4.36
N GLY A 155 18.68 -3.11 -4.35
CA GLY A 155 18.04 -4.04 -5.26
C GLY A 155 18.47 -5.48 -4.97
N PHE A 156 17.51 -6.36 -4.69
CA PHE A 156 17.80 -7.79 -4.53
C PHE A 156 17.76 -8.52 -5.87
N TYR A 157 16.97 -8.04 -6.84
CA TYR A 157 16.86 -8.61 -8.17
C TYR A 157 17.07 -7.56 -9.26
N GLN A 158 17.65 -8.00 -10.38
CA GLN A 158 17.68 -7.23 -11.61
C GLN A 158 16.27 -7.21 -12.21
N LEU A 159 15.76 -6.02 -12.50
CA LEU A 159 14.49 -5.88 -13.20
C LEU A 159 14.63 -6.43 -14.63
N PRO A 160 13.65 -7.18 -15.14
CA PRO A 160 13.60 -7.52 -16.55
C PRO A 160 13.65 -6.24 -17.39
N THR A 161 14.50 -6.22 -18.41
CA THR A 161 14.41 -5.17 -19.44
C THR A 161 13.18 -5.44 -20.27
N TYR A 162 12.12 -4.68 -20.04
CA TYR A 162 10.95 -4.66 -20.92
C TYR A 162 11.30 -3.82 -22.17
N PRO A 163 10.97 -4.29 -23.38
CA PRO A 163 11.06 -3.45 -24.56
C PRO A 163 10.12 -2.25 -24.38
N ASP A 164 10.57 -1.07 -24.81
CA ASP A 164 9.73 0.13 -24.82
C ASP A 164 8.42 -0.19 -25.56
N PRO A 165 7.27 0.30 -25.06
CA PRO A 165 6.02 0.18 -25.80
C PRO A 165 6.18 0.85 -27.17
N PRO A 166 5.58 0.31 -28.24
CA PRO A 166 5.62 0.94 -29.56
C PRO A 166 5.10 2.38 -29.45
N ARG A 167 5.89 3.33 -29.97
CA ARG A 167 5.56 4.76 -30.01
C ARG A 167 4.45 5.07 -31.01
#